data_AF-A0A3D4MBV6-F1
#
_entry.id   AF-A0A3D4MBV6-F1
#
_cell.length_a   1.000
_cell.length_b   1.000
_cell.length_c   1.000
_cell.angle_alpha   90.00
_cell.angle_beta   90.00
_cell.angle_gamma   90.00
#
_symmetry.space_group_name_H-M   'P 1'
#
loop_
_entity.id
_entity.type
_entity.pdbx_description
1 polymer ?
#
loop_
_entity_poly.entity_id
_entity_poly.type
_entity_poly.pdbx_seq_one_letter_code
_entity_poly.pdbx_strand_id
1 'polypeptide(L)'
;MNDKSGELARKIRAAQERQRQIVTGGNDGSGEPGKDEKGKALRAGTDLVAALAVGIFLGYWVDRWLDTKPWGVIFFVFVGFAAGFLNIYRSQTGQDYKVGFKPTVPDAPKDGASGEDGKTD
;
A
#
# COMPACT_ATOMS: atom_id res chain seq x y z
N MET A 1 -37.21 11.25 -8.92
CA MET A 1 -37.04 11.94 -7.62
C MET A 1 -36.15 11.16 -6.62
N ASN A 2 -35.61 9.98 -6.97
CA ASN A 2 -34.78 9.16 -6.05
C ASN A 2 -33.31 9.03 -6.47
N ASP A 3 -32.92 9.82 -7.46
CA ASP A 3 -31.69 9.76 -8.23
C ASP A 3 -30.50 10.44 -7.51
N LYS A 4 -30.77 11.48 -6.71
CA LYS A 4 -29.76 12.20 -5.92
C LYS A 4 -29.25 11.41 -4.72
N SER A 5 -30.10 10.61 -4.09
CA SER A 5 -29.77 9.80 -2.90
C SER A 5 -28.72 8.72 -3.22
N GLY A 6 -28.82 8.13 -4.41
CA GLY A 6 -27.86 7.13 -4.89
C GLY A 6 -26.47 7.71 -5.20
N GLU A 7 -26.41 8.95 -5.69
CA GLU A 7 -25.13 9.64 -5.95
C GLU A 7 -24.41 10.01 -4.65
N LEU A 8 -25.16 10.46 -3.65
CA LEU A 8 -24.63 10.75 -2.31
C LEU A 8 -24.07 9.48 -1.66
N ALA A 9 -24.81 8.36 -1.72
CA ALA A 9 -24.33 7.08 -1.22
C ALA A 9 -23.04 6.61 -1.92
N ARG A 10 -22.95 6.80 -3.25
CA ARG A 10 -21.72 6.50 -4.03
C ARG A 10 -20.55 7.40 -3.65
N LYS A 11 -20.78 8.70 -3.47
CA LYS A 11 -19.74 9.65 -3.06
C LYS A 11 -19.24 9.39 -1.64
N ILE A 12 -20.14 9.09 -0.70
CA ILE A 12 -19.79 8.75 0.68
C ILE A 12 -18.94 7.48 0.68
N ARG A 13 -19.34 6.43 -0.05
CA ARG A 13 -18.59 5.16 -0.15
C ARG A 13 -17.21 5.36 -0.79
N ALA A 14 -17.12 6.13 -1.87
CA ALA A 14 -15.85 6.44 -2.53
C ALA A 14 -14.91 7.29 -1.65
N ALA A 15 -15.45 8.21 -0.85
CA ALA A 15 -14.67 8.98 0.12
C ALA A 15 -14.23 8.12 1.32
N GLN A 16 -15.09 7.22 1.77
CA GLN A 16 -14.83 6.33 2.90
C GLN A 16 -13.76 5.28 2.58
N GLU A 17 -13.70 4.77 1.35
CA GLU A 17 -12.62 3.91 0.88
C GLU A 17 -11.26 4.65 0.86
N ARG A 18 -11.26 5.93 0.49
CA ARG A 18 -10.06 6.80 0.58
C ARG A 18 -9.66 7.05 2.03
N GLN A 19 -10.63 7.30 2.92
CA GLN A 19 -10.35 7.48 4.35
C GLN A 19 -9.88 6.19 5.02
N ARG A 20 -10.33 5.02 4.57
CA ARG A 20 -9.86 3.74 5.13
C ARG A 20 -8.38 3.49 4.81
N GLN A 21 -7.89 3.99 3.67
CA GLN A 21 -6.45 4.01 3.38
C GLN A 21 -5.70 4.96 4.32
N ILE A 22 -6.27 6.13 4.66
CA ILE A 22 -5.67 7.10 5.61
C ILE A 22 -5.61 6.55 7.05
N VAL A 23 -6.63 5.78 7.48
CA VAL A 23 -6.73 5.26 8.85
C VAL A 23 -5.94 3.95 9.05
N THR A 24 -5.74 3.14 8.00
CA THR A 24 -5.00 1.85 8.08
C THR A 24 -3.57 1.93 7.54
N GLY A 25 -3.23 2.93 6.71
CA GLY A 25 -1.91 3.15 6.15
C GLY A 25 -1.51 4.62 6.33
N GLY A 26 -0.94 4.94 7.49
CA GLY A 26 -0.45 6.29 7.75
C GLY A 26 0.65 6.66 6.75
N ASN A 27 0.30 7.50 5.76
CA ASN A 27 1.16 8.30 4.89
C ASN A 27 1.48 7.81 3.45
N ASP A 28 0.62 7.00 2.82
CA ASP A 28 0.74 6.63 1.41
C ASP A 28 0.23 7.77 0.50
N GLY A 29 1.05 8.81 0.32
CA GLY A 29 0.76 9.97 -0.53
C GLY A 29 0.39 9.55 -1.95
N SER A 30 -0.86 9.79 -2.31
CA SER A 30 -1.41 9.61 -3.66
C SER A 30 -0.92 10.73 -4.58
N GLY A 31 -0.13 10.39 -5.61
CA GLY A 31 0.33 11.39 -6.58
C GLY A 31 1.14 10.85 -7.76
N GLU A 32 0.42 10.44 -8.81
CA GLU A 32 0.84 10.29 -10.22
C GLU A 32 1.92 9.22 -10.61
N PRO A 33 1.66 8.40 -11.66
CA PRO A 33 2.40 7.19 -12.07
C PRO A 33 3.85 7.36 -12.61
N GLY A 34 4.55 8.44 -12.23
CA GLY A 34 5.98 8.66 -12.49
C GLY A 34 6.72 9.38 -11.35
N LYS A 35 6.00 9.87 -10.33
CA LYS A 35 6.55 10.44 -9.08
C LYS A 35 6.59 9.41 -7.94
N ASP A 36 5.84 8.31 -8.12
CA ASP A 36 5.56 7.28 -7.12
C ASP A 36 6.80 6.52 -6.62
N GLU A 37 7.79 6.26 -7.47
CA GLU A 37 8.96 5.46 -7.08
C GLU A 37 9.90 6.21 -6.14
N LYS A 38 10.19 7.48 -6.46
CA LYS A 38 11.03 8.35 -5.63
C LYS A 38 10.35 8.67 -4.30
N GLY A 39 9.03 8.89 -4.32
CA GLY A 39 8.23 9.13 -3.12
C GLY A 39 8.21 7.93 -2.17
N LYS A 40 8.09 6.72 -2.71
CA LYS A 40 8.14 5.47 -1.92
C LYS A 40 9.48 5.27 -1.22
N ALA A 41 10.60 5.49 -1.93
CA ALA A 41 11.94 5.35 -1.35
C ALA A 41 12.20 6.39 -0.24
N LEU A 42 11.82 7.65 -0.47
CA LEU A 42 11.97 8.72 0.53
C LEU A 42 11.16 8.45 1.79
N ARG A 43 9.93 7.94 1.62
CA ARG A 43 9.08 7.57 2.74
C ARG A 43 9.63 6.39 3.52
N ALA A 44 10.09 5.34 2.85
CA ALA A 44 10.73 4.20 3.52
C ALA A 44 11.94 4.64 4.36
N GLY A 45 12.75 5.57 3.84
CA GLY A 45 13.84 6.18 4.61
C GLY A 45 13.35 6.96 5.82
N THR A 46 12.27 7.75 5.67
CA THR A 46 11.70 8.54 6.75
C THR A 46 11.10 7.66 7.86
N ASP A 47 10.42 6.57 7.50
CA ASP A 47 9.86 5.61 8.46
C ASP A 47 10.96 4.95 9.30
N LEU A 48 12.09 4.60 8.68
CA LEU A 48 13.25 4.05 9.40
C LEU A 48 13.84 5.07 10.38
N VAL A 49 14.03 6.31 9.94
CA VAL A 49 14.57 7.39 10.79
C VAL A 49 13.60 7.70 11.94
N ALA A 50 12.29 7.73 11.68
CA ALA A 50 11.28 7.95 12.70
C ALA A 50 11.27 6.82 13.75
N ALA A 51 11.32 5.56 13.32
CA ALA A 51 11.36 4.42 14.23
C ALA A 51 12.63 4.43 15.11
N LEU A 52 13.78 4.77 14.52
CA LEU A 52 15.04 4.93 15.26
C LEU A 52 14.97 6.11 16.25
N ALA A 53 14.46 7.27 15.83
CA ALA A 53 14.31 8.44 16.70
C ALA A 53 13.44 8.13 17.91
N VAL A 54 12.31 7.45 17.70
CA VAL A 54 11.42 6.98 18.78
C VAL A 54 12.14 5.98 19.69
N GLY A 55 12.85 4.99 19.14
CA GLY A 55 13.61 4.01 19.92
C GLY A 55 14.70 4.64 20.78
N ILE A 56 15.46 5.60 20.22
CA ILE A 56 16.49 6.35 20.96
C ILE A 56 15.85 7.20 22.06
N PHE A 57 14.75 7.89 21.75
CA PHE A 57 14.05 8.73 22.72
C PHE A 57 13.51 7.92 23.90
N LEU A 58 12.82 6.80 23.64
CA LEU A 58 12.34 5.90 24.69
C LEU A 58 13.50 5.27 25.46
N GLY A 59 14.52 4.77 24.76
CA GLY A 59 15.68 4.16 25.39
C GLY A 59 16.42 5.13 26.31
N TYR A 60 16.55 6.39 25.91
CA TYR A 60 17.18 7.43 26.73
C TYR A 60 16.35 7.76 27.97
N TRP A 61 15.03 7.82 27.84
CA TRP A 61 14.13 8.00 28.97
C TRP A 61 14.25 6.85 29.98
N VAL A 62 14.31 5.61 29.48
CA VAL A 62 14.45 4.40 30.29
C VAL A 62 15.81 4.37 30.99
N ASP A 63 16.89 4.66 30.28
CA ASP A 63 18.23 4.74 30.88
C ASP A 63 18.31 5.81 31.98
N ARG A 64 17.58 6.93 31.82
CA ARG A 64 17.54 7.98 32.85
C ARG A 64 16.81 7.57 34.12
N TRP A 65 15.80 6.72 34.01
CA TRP A 65 15.03 6.20 35.15
C TRP A 65 15.75 5.09 35.90
N LEU A 66 16.49 4.25 35.19
CA LEU A 66 17.21 3.10 35.76
C LEU A 66 18.64 3.46 36.21
N ASP A 67 19.09 4.70 35.96
CA ASP A 67 20.48 5.16 36.15
C ASP A 67 21.50 4.23 35.49
N THR A 68 21.05 3.50 34.46
CA THR A 68 21.87 2.55 33.71
C THR A 68 22.71 3.30 32.70
N LYS A 69 23.97 2.87 32.55
CA LYS A 69 24.80 3.12 31.36
C LYS A 69 23.98 2.82 30.10
N PRO A 70 24.30 3.35 28.88
CA PRO A 70 23.37 3.49 27.73
C PRO A 70 22.93 2.15 27.08
N TRP A 71 22.48 1.20 27.88
CA TRP A 71 22.11 -0.17 27.56
C TRP A 71 20.65 -0.21 27.12
N GLY A 72 19.78 0.59 27.75
CA GLY A 72 18.39 0.77 27.33
C GLY A 72 18.31 1.37 25.94
N VAL A 73 19.07 2.43 25.64
CA VAL A 73 19.18 3.00 24.29
C VAL A 73 19.64 1.95 23.29
N ILE A 74 20.70 1.19 23.57
CA ILE A 74 21.19 0.15 22.65
C ILE A 74 20.09 -0.88 22.34
N PHE A 75 19.43 -1.41 23.37
CA PHE A 75 18.35 -2.39 23.20
C PHE A 75 17.18 -1.82 22.39
N PHE A 76 16.69 -0.62 22.75
CA PHE A 76 15.57 0.00 22.05
C PHE A 76 15.90 0.44 20.63
N VAL A 77 17.16 0.74 20.31
CA VAL A 77 17.61 0.98 18.93
C VAL A 77 17.45 -0.28 18.08
N PHE A 78 17.85 -1.45 18.57
CA PHE A 78 17.63 -2.71 17.83
C PHE A 78 16.15 -3.01 17.62
N VAL A 79 15.33 -2.76 18.65
CA VAL A 79 13.87 -2.92 18.56
C VAL A 79 13.28 -1.93 17.54
N GLY A 80 13.67 -0.66 17.59
CA GLY A 80 13.22 0.37 16.65
C GLY A 80 13.67 0.09 15.21
N PHE A 81 14.90 -0.40 15.04
CA PHE A 81 15.42 -0.84 13.75
C PHE A 81 14.62 -2.01 13.19
N ALA A 82 14.36 -3.04 14.01
CA ALA A 82 13.53 -4.18 13.62
C ALA A 82 12.11 -3.71 13.23
N ALA A 83 11.48 -2.86 14.05
CA ALA A 83 10.16 -2.31 13.75
C ALA A 83 10.12 -1.53 12.43
N GLY A 84 11.12 -0.68 12.17
CA GLY A 84 11.26 0.05 10.91
C GLY A 84 11.45 -0.88 9.71
N PHE A 85 12.32 -1.89 9.84
CA PHE A 85 12.54 -2.90 8.80
C PHE A 85 11.28 -3.72 8.51
N LEU A 86 10.55 -4.13 9.56
CA LEU A 86 9.29 -4.87 9.41
C LEU A 86 8.23 -4.03 8.69
N ASN A 87 8.17 -2.72 8.94
CA ASN A 87 7.24 -1.82 8.24
C ASN A 87 7.55 -1.75 6.74
N ILE A 88 8.82 -1.61 6.38
CA ILE A 88 9.29 -1.55 4.99
C ILE A 88 9.05 -2.89 4.29
N TYR A 89 9.46 -4.00 4.92
CA TYR A 89 9.30 -5.34 4.37
C TYR A 89 7.83 -5.64 4.09
N ARG A 90 6.93 -5.34 5.04
CA ARG A 90 5.48 -5.51 4.86
C ARG A 90 4.92 -4.69 3.70
N SER A 91 5.44 -3.49 3.48
CA SER A 91 5.02 -2.63 2.36
C SER A 91 5.47 -3.16 1.00
N GLN A 92 6.56 -3.93 0.94
CA GLN A 92 7.07 -4.49 -0.32
C GLN A 92 6.44 -5.85 -0.63
N THR A 93 6.40 -6.76 0.34
CA THR A 93 5.86 -8.12 0.12
C THR A 93 4.37 -8.15 -0.22
N GLY A 94 3.62 -7.08 0.11
CA GLY A 94 2.21 -6.94 -0.26
C GLY A 94 1.95 -6.62 -1.75
N GLN A 95 2.96 -6.22 -2.52
CA GLN A 95 2.81 -5.81 -3.93
C GLN A 95 3.23 -6.90 -4.94
N ASP A 96 3.90 -7.96 -4.50
CA ASP A 96 4.48 -9.00 -5.37
C ASP A 96 3.47 -10.07 -5.86
N TYR A 97 2.22 -10.04 -5.39
CA TYR A 97 1.18 -10.98 -5.88
C TYR A 97 0.45 -10.51 -7.13
N LYS A 98 0.76 -9.32 -7.69
CA LYS A 98 0.35 -8.97 -9.06
C LYS A 98 1.29 -9.64 -10.05
N VAL A 99 1.35 -10.96 -10.03
CA VAL A 99 1.87 -11.76 -11.14
C VAL A 99 1.11 -11.35 -12.40
N GLY A 100 1.85 -10.90 -13.40
CA GLY A 100 1.35 -10.23 -14.60
C GLY A 100 0.62 -11.17 -15.56
N PHE A 101 -0.47 -11.80 -15.12
CA PHE A 101 -1.40 -12.41 -16.04
C PHE A 101 -2.23 -11.29 -16.68
N LYS A 102 -1.70 -10.68 -17.74
CA LYS A 102 -2.57 -10.26 -18.83
C LYS A 102 -2.95 -11.55 -19.54
N PRO A 103 -4.19 -12.06 -19.43
CA PRO A 103 -4.63 -13.06 -20.37
C PRO A 103 -4.65 -12.36 -21.73
N THR A 104 -3.58 -12.53 -22.51
CA THR A 104 -3.69 -12.44 -23.96
C THR A 104 -4.57 -13.62 -24.34
N VAL A 105 -5.87 -13.35 -24.48
CA VAL A 105 -6.83 -14.29 -25.05
C VAL A 105 -6.23 -14.78 -26.36
N PRO A 106 -5.79 -16.05 -26.47
CA PRO A 106 -5.43 -16.63 -27.75
C PRO A 106 -6.69 -16.67 -28.59
N ASP A 107 -6.54 -16.29 -29.85
CA ASP A 107 -7.58 -16.02 -30.81
C ASP A 107 -8.81 -16.92 -30.65
N ALA A 108 -9.97 -16.27 -30.56
CA ALA A 108 -11.26 -16.95 -30.65
C ALA A 108 -11.22 -17.93 -31.82
N PRO A 109 -11.63 -19.19 -31.63
CA PRO A 109 -11.71 -20.15 -32.70
C PRO A 109 -12.52 -19.55 -33.86
N LYS A 110 -11.94 -19.58 -35.06
CA LYS A 110 -12.70 -19.39 -36.30
C LYS A 110 -13.29 -20.73 -36.66
N ASP A 111 -14.37 -21.09 -35.98
CA ASP A 111 -15.27 -22.16 -36.34
C ASP A 111 -16.53 -21.56 -37.00
N GLY A 112 -16.83 -22.10 -38.17
CA GLY A 112 -17.69 -21.48 -39.16
C GLY A 112 -19.14 -21.34 -38.73
N ALA A 113 -19.71 -20.18 -39.07
CA ALA A 113 -21.12 -20.08 -39.42
C ALA A 113 -21.21 -20.27 -40.95
N SER A 114 -21.41 -21.52 -41.34
CA SER A 114 -21.93 -21.91 -42.65
C SER A 114 -23.45 -21.76 -42.62
N GLY A 115 -24.01 -21.11 -43.64
CA GLY A 115 -25.32 -21.47 -44.20
C GLY A 115 -26.46 -20.46 -44.01
N GLU A 116 -27.29 -20.40 -45.06
CA GLU A 116 -28.49 -19.57 -45.28
C GLU A 116 -28.12 -18.14 -45.73
N ASP A 117 -28.43 -17.67 -46.94
CA ASP A 117 -29.66 -17.78 -47.70
C ASP A 117 -29.46 -17.36 -49.19
N GLY A 118 -29.67 -18.28 -50.11
CA GLY A 118 -29.54 -17.99 -51.55
C GLY A 118 -30.22 -19.07 -52.38
N LYS A 119 -31.55 -19.17 -52.25
CA LYS A 119 -32.40 -19.97 -53.13
C LYS A 119 -33.54 -19.10 -53.66
N THR A 120 -33.94 -19.43 -54.89
CA THR A 120 -35.10 -18.95 -55.69
C THR A 120 -34.79 -17.69 -56.50
N ASP A 121 -34.98 -17.64 -57.82
CA ASP A 121 -35.33 -18.59 -58.88
C ASP A 121 -34.78 -18.04 -60.21
#